data_AF-A0A2M9T2W8-F1
#
_entry.id   AF-A0A2M9T2W8-F1
#
_cell.length_a   1.000
_cell.length_b   1.000
_cell.length_c   1.000
_cell.angle_alpha   90.00
_cell.angle_beta   90.00
_cell.angle_gamma   90.00
#
_symmetry.space_group_name_H-M   'P 1'
#
loop_
_entity.id
_entity.type
_entity.pdbx_description
1 polymer ?
#
loop_
_entity_poly.entity_id
_entity_poly.type
_entity_poly.pdbx_seq_one_letter_code
_entity_poly.pdbx_strand_id
1 'polypeptide(L)'
;MKGCRVMVVLLGLWFVFGLSVPGGRTEAASPRANDAPIVLLHGFTGWGREEMLGFKYWGGVRGDIEQWLNDNGYRTYTLAVGPLSSNWDRACEAYAQLVGGTVDYGAVHAAKHGHARFGRTYPGLLPELKRGGRIHIIAHSQGGQTARMLVSLLENGSQEEREYAKAHNVSLSPLFEGGHRFVLSVTTIATPHDGTTLVNMVDFTDRFFDLQKAVLEAAAVASNAPYTSEIYDFKLDQWGLRREPGESFDHYFERLKRSPVWTSTDTARYDLSVPGAEKLNQWVQASPNTYYLSFSTERTYRGALTGNYYPELGMNAFSAVVCAPFLGSYRNAALGIDSHWLGNDGIVNTISMNGPKRGSNDRIVPYDGTLKKGVWNDMGTYNVDHLEVIGVDPNPSFNIRAFYLRLAEQLASLRP
;
A
#
# COMPACT_ATOMS: atom_id res chain seq x y z
N MET A 1 -57.49 -52.06 58.35
CA MET A 1 -56.16 -52.27 57.74
C MET A 1 -56.07 -51.33 56.53
N LYS A 2 -55.84 -50.03 56.71
CA LYS A 2 -54.56 -49.30 56.82
C LYS A 2 -53.51 -49.72 55.77
N GLY A 3 -53.22 -48.82 54.83
CA GLY A 3 -52.09 -48.95 53.91
C GLY A 3 -52.08 -47.96 52.72
N CYS A 4 -52.34 -46.67 52.97
CA CYS A 4 -52.15 -45.58 52.00
C CYS A 4 -50.65 -45.45 51.68
N ARG A 5 -50.24 -45.58 50.41
CA ARG A 5 -48.86 -45.31 49.96
C ARG A 5 -48.82 -43.97 49.25
N VAL A 6 -48.25 -43.00 49.97
CA VAL A 6 -47.85 -41.69 49.49
C VAL A 6 -46.59 -41.86 48.63
N MET A 7 -46.59 -41.36 47.40
CA MET A 7 -45.40 -41.20 46.58
C MET A 7 -45.07 -39.71 46.54
N VAL A 8 -44.10 -39.29 47.37
CA VAL A 8 -43.55 -37.94 47.42
C VAL A 8 -42.49 -37.81 46.34
N VAL A 9 -42.68 -36.84 45.45
CA VAL A 9 -41.68 -36.39 44.47
C VAL A 9 -40.69 -35.46 45.20
N LEU A 10 -39.42 -35.87 45.28
CA LEU A 10 -38.32 -35.04 45.78
C LEU A 10 -37.68 -34.31 44.60
N LEU A 11 -37.88 -32.98 44.54
CA LEU A 11 -37.11 -32.07 43.71
C LEU A 11 -35.67 -31.96 44.26
N GLY A 12 -34.69 -32.43 43.49
CA GLY A 12 -33.28 -32.15 43.74
C GLY A 12 -32.86 -30.82 43.14
N LEU A 13 -32.51 -29.84 43.99
CA LEU A 13 -31.78 -28.64 43.60
C LEU A 13 -30.34 -29.02 43.20
N TRP A 14 -29.97 -28.76 41.94
CA TRP A 14 -28.58 -28.71 41.51
C TRP A 14 -28.13 -27.25 41.48
N PHE A 15 -27.27 -26.86 42.43
CA PHE A 15 -26.52 -25.61 42.38
C PHE A 15 -25.41 -25.75 41.34
N VAL A 16 -25.54 -25.07 40.19
CA VAL A 16 -24.44 -24.86 39.26
C VAL A 16 -23.75 -23.56 39.68
N PHE A 17 -22.54 -23.66 40.21
CA PHE A 17 -21.66 -22.51 40.38
C PHE A 17 -21.25 -22.01 38.99
N GLY A 18 -21.77 -20.86 38.59
CA GLY A 18 -21.29 -20.13 37.42
C GLY A 18 -19.90 -19.56 37.69
N LEU A 19 -18.87 -20.13 37.04
CA LEU A 19 -17.58 -19.48 36.89
C LEU A 19 -17.77 -18.34 35.87
N SER A 20 -17.95 -17.13 36.38
CA SER A 20 -17.89 -15.91 35.59
C SER A 20 -16.46 -15.74 35.06
N VAL A 21 -16.26 -16.00 33.77
CA VAL A 21 -15.07 -15.55 33.04
C VAL A 21 -15.03 -14.02 33.14
N PRO A 22 -13.92 -13.40 33.57
CA PRO A 22 -13.83 -11.95 33.57
C PRO A 22 -13.96 -11.47 32.13
N GLY A 23 -14.99 -10.64 31.87
CA GLY A 23 -15.17 -10.00 30.59
C GLY A 23 -13.88 -9.29 30.17
N GLY A 24 -13.49 -9.50 28.92
CA GLY A 24 -12.41 -8.74 28.30
C GLY A 24 -12.66 -7.25 28.53
N ARG A 25 -11.63 -6.54 28.98
CA ARG A 25 -11.65 -5.08 29.06
C ARG A 25 -12.04 -4.57 27.68
N THR A 26 -13.20 -3.94 27.57
CA THR A 26 -13.45 -2.94 26.54
C THR A 26 -12.37 -1.87 26.75
N GLU A 27 -11.34 -1.87 25.89
CA GLU A 27 -10.47 -0.69 25.78
C GLU A 27 -11.39 0.50 25.51
N ALA A 28 -11.38 1.47 26.41
CA ALA A 28 -12.09 2.72 26.18
C ALA A 28 -11.52 3.33 24.89
N ALA A 29 -12.40 3.73 23.96
CA ALA A 29 -11.99 4.38 22.73
C ALA A 29 -11.05 5.54 23.07
N SER A 30 -9.82 5.51 22.53
CA SER A 30 -8.88 6.61 22.69
C SER A 30 -9.54 7.90 22.20
N PRO A 31 -9.55 8.98 23.00
CA PRO A 31 -10.20 10.21 22.58
C PRO A 31 -9.56 10.74 21.30
N ARG A 32 -10.38 11.09 20.31
CA ARG A 32 -9.93 11.73 19.06
C ARG A 32 -9.15 13.01 19.40
N ALA A 33 -7.94 13.14 18.87
CA ALA A 33 -7.03 14.26 19.09
C ALA A 33 -6.82 15.13 17.84
N ASN A 34 -7.28 14.68 16.66
CA ASN A 34 -7.22 15.43 15.42
C ASN A 34 -8.39 15.07 14.48
N ASP A 35 -8.63 15.91 13.47
CA ASP A 35 -9.71 15.75 12.47
C ASP A 35 -9.19 15.56 11.04
N ALA A 36 -7.93 15.12 10.87
CA ALA A 36 -7.33 14.94 9.55
C ALA A 36 -8.05 13.80 8.79
N PRO A 37 -8.51 14.01 7.54
CA PRO A 37 -9.05 12.92 6.75
C PRO A 37 -7.98 11.88 6.40
N ILE A 38 -8.43 10.66 6.16
CA ILE A 38 -7.62 9.55 5.65
C ILE A 38 -7.59 9.61 4.12
N VAL A 39 -6.43 9.30 3.55
CA VAL A 39 -6.21 9.17 2.12
C VAL A 39 -5.61 7.80 1.85
N LEU A 40 -6.32 6.98 1.08
CA LEU A 40 -5.90 5.64 0.68
C LEU A 40 -5.06 5.70 -0.61
N LEU A 41 -3.92 5.01 -0.63
CA LEU A 41 -2.97 5.03 -1.76
C LEU A 41 -2.50 3.62 -2.14
N HIS A 42 -2.88 3.17 -3.34
CA HIS A 42 -2.58 1.84 -3.85
C HIS A 42 -1.11 1.66 -4.27
N GLY A 43 -0.72 0.43 -4.60
CA GLY A 43 0.63 0.04 -5.02
C GLY A 43 0.84 -0.01 -6.54
N PHE A 44 1.65 -0.99 -6.97
CA PHE A 44 1.97 -1.24 -8.39
C PHE A 44 0.82 -1.90 -9.17
N THR A 45 -0.24 -2.26 -8.46
CA THR A 45 -1.60 -2.45 -8.96
C THR A 45 -2.48 -1.42 -8.26
N GLY A 46 -3.56 -1.02 -8.93
CA GLY A 46 -4.60 -0.21 -8.31
C GLY A 46 -5.16 0.87 -9.23
N TRP A 47 -6.38 1.28 -8.92
CA TRP A 47 -7.25 2.05 -9.79
C TRP A 47 -8.21 2.89 -8.97
N GLY A 48 -8.85 3.87 -9.61
CA GLY A 48 -9.86 4.74 -9.01
C GLY A 48 -11.19 4.02 -8.74
N ARG A 49 -12.04 4.65 -7.93
CA ARG A 49 -13.31 4.05 -7.47
C ARG A 49 -14.30 3.71 -8.59
N GLU A 50 -14.23 4.45 -9.70
CA GLU A 50 -15.08 4.30 -10.90
C GLU A 50 -14.48 3.36 -11.95
N GLU A 51 -13.23 2.92 -11.77
CA GLU A 51 -12.57 1.93 -12.62
C GLU A 51 -12.96 0.49 -12.19
N MET A 52 -12.54 -0.50 -12.96
CA MET A 52 -12.82 -1.94 -12.74
C MET A 52 -14.30 -2.25 -12.49
N LEU A 53 -15.20 -1.56 -13.20
CA LEU A 53 -16.65 -1.76 -13.07
C LEU A 53 -17.16 -1.55 -11.62
N GLY A 54 -16.45 -0.75 -10.83
CA GLY A 54 -16.76 -0.48 -9.44
C GLY A 54 -16.19 -1.50 -8.44
N PHE A 55 -15.45 -2.52 -8.88
CA PHE A 55 -14.66 -3.37 -7.98
C PHE A 55 -13.54 -2.54 -7.35
N LYS A 56 -13.47 -2.50 -6.01
CA LYS A 56 -12.58 -1.59 -5.30
C LYS A 56 -11.22 -2.23 -5.07
N TYR A 57 -10.13 -1.52 -5.35
CA TYR A 57 -8.81 -1.94 -4.88
C TYR A 57 -8.78 -2.05 -3.36
N TRP A 58 -9.28 -1.01 -2.68
CA TRP A 58 -9.44 -0.95 -1.24
C TRP A 58 -10.74 -1.63 -0.81
N GLY A 59 -10.73 -2.95 -0.82
CA GLY A 59 -11.78 -3.79 -0.23
C GLY A 59 -12.22 -4.95 -1.11
N GLY A 60 -11.88 -4.97 -2.40
CA GLY A 60 -12.10 -6.07 -3.34
C GLY A 60 -13.40 -6.84 -3.16
N VAL A 61 -13.29 -8.17 -3.04
CA VAL A 61 -14.42 -9.07 -2.81
C VAL A 61 -15.05 -8.92 -1.41
N ARG A 62 -14.39 -8.18 -0.50
CA ARG A 62 -14.86 -7.96 0.88
C ARG A 62 -15.78 -6.76 1.01
N GLY A 63 -15.71 -5.79 0.09
CA GLY A 63 -16.56 -4.59 0.06
C GLY A 63 -15.78 -3.32 -0.25
N ASP A 64 -16.09 -2.22 0.44
CA ASP A 64 -15.52 -0.89 0.19
C ASP A 64 -14.98 -0.30 1.50
N ILE A 65 -13.66 -0.31 1.65
CA ILE A 65 -12.97 0.15 2.87
C ILE A 65 -13.18 1.65 3.07
N GLU A 66 -13.12 2.46 2.01
CA GLU A 66 -13.38 3.90 2.11
C GLU A 66 -14.80 4.16 2.61
N GLN A 67 -15.79 3.41 2.10
CA GLN A 67 -17.17 3.55 2.57
C GLN A 67 -17.30 3.17 4.04
N TRP A 68 -16.71 2.04 4.48
CA TRP A 68 -16.75 1.64 5.89
C TRP A 68 -16.16 2.69 6.81
N LEU A 69 -15.04 3.31 6.42
CA LEU A 69 -14.39 4.36 7.21
C LEU A 69 -15.28 5.61 7.29
N ASN A 70 -15.83 6.07 6.17
CA ASN A 70 -16.74 7.20 6.13
C ASN A 70 -18.02 6.97 6.95
N ASP A 71 -18.64 5.78 6.83
CA ASP A 71 -19.83 5.39 7.59
C ASP A 71 -19.61 5.39 9.11
N ASN A 72 -18.35 5.25 9.55
CA ASN A 72 -17.95 5.27 10.95
C ASN A 72 -17.31 6.61 11.38
N GLY A 73 -17.49 7.68 10.60
CA GLY A 73 -17.07 9.04 10.97
C GLY A 73 -15.60 9.38 10.70
N TYR A 74 -14.88 8.52 9.97
CA TYR A 74 -13.51 8.77 9.52
C TYR A 74 -13.53 9.20 8.05
N ARG A 75 -13.57 10.52 7.82
CA ARG A 75 -13.58 11.11 6.48
C ARG A 75 -12.41 10.55 5.66
N THR A 76 -12.71 9.81 4.59
CA THR A 76 -11.72 9.05 3.83
C THR A 76 -11.87 9.26 2.33
N TYR A 77 -10.74 9.35 1.64
CA TYR A 77 -10.62 9.50 0.19
C TYR A 77 -9.68 8.44 -0.39
N THR A 78 -9.80 8.16 -1.70
CA THR A 78 -8.89 7.28 -2.43
C THR A 78 -8.18 8.07 -3.53
N LEU A 79 -6.85 7.95 -3.58
CA LEU A 79 -6.03 8.40 -4.71
C LEU A 79 -5.88 7.26 -5.73
N ALA A 80 -5.78 7.65 -7.01
CA ALA A 80 -5.52 6.71 -8.10
C ALA A 80 -4.41 7.25 -9.01
N VAL A 81 -3.20 6.74 -8.83
CA VAL A 81 -1.96 7.17 -9.52
C VAL A 81 -1.50 6.08 -10.50
N GLY A 82 -0.50 6.35 -11.33
CA GLY A 82 0.05 5.40 -12.29
C GLY A 82 0.55 4.13 -11.61
N PRO A 83 -0.03 2.94 -11.87
CA PRO A 83 0.40 1.69 -11.23
C PRO A 83 1.80 1.27 -11.65
N LEU A 84 2.29 1.66 -12.83
CA LEU A 84 3.63 1.29 -13.32
C LEU A 84 4.64 2.45 -13.30
N SER A 85 4.18 3.67 -13.03
CA SER A 85 5.03 4.85 -12.96
C SER A 85 5.98 4.79 -11.75
N SER A 86 7.07 5.56 -11.79
CA SER A 86 7.98 5.69 -10.65
C SER A 86 7.28 6.28 -9.42
N ASN A 87 7.90 6.12 -8.25
CA ASN A 87 7.40 6.80 -7.05
C ASN A 87 7.44 8.32 -7.18
N TRP A 88 8.35 8.88 -7.99
CA TRP A 88 8.42 10.31 -8.28
C TRP A 88 7.18 10.80 -9.03
N ASP A 89 6.87 10.14 -10.14
CA ASP A 89 5.69 10.45 -10.95
C ASP A 89 4.42 10.34 -10.10
N ARG A 90 4.28 9.22 -9.39
CA ARG A 90 3.13 8.95 -8.51
C ARG A 90 3.00 9.97 -7.38
N ALA A 91 4.11 10.48 -6.83
CA ALA A 91 4.07 11.53 -5.81
C ALA A 91 3.60 12.87 -6.40
N CYS A 92 4.02 13.21 -7.62
CA CYS A 92 3.54 14.40 -8.33
C CYS A 92 2.05 14.30 -8.68
N GLU A 93 1.60 13.13 -9.13
CA GLU A 93 0.19 12.83 -9.39
C GLU A 93 -0.65 12.92 -8.12
N ALA A 94 -0.19 12.29 -7.02
CA ALA A 94 -0.85 12.35 -5.72
C ALA A 94 -0.97 13.79 -5.21
N TYR A 95 0.09 14.60 -5.34
CA TYR A 95 0.07 16.01 -4.97
C TYR A 95 -1.02 16.77 -5.73
N ALA A 96 -1.06 16.66 -7.07
CA ALA A 96 -2.06 17.36 -7.88
C ALA A 96 -3.49 16.87 -7.61
N GLN A 97 -3.69 15.56 -7.39
CA GLN A 97 -4.99 15.00 -7.00
C GLN A 97 -5.47 15.54 -5.65
N LEU A 98 -4.57 15.73 -4.68
CA LEU A 98 -4.90 16.26 -3.37
C LEU A 98 -5.24 17.75 -3.43
N VAL A 99 -4.34 18.57 -3.99
CA VAL A 99 -4.44 20.04 -3.88
C VAL A 99 -5.15 20.69 -5.07
N GLY A 100 -5.35 19.96 -6.17
CA GLY A 100 -5.93 20.42 -7.42
C GLY A 100 -4.91 21.13 -8.32
N GLY A 101 -5.05 20.92 -9.62
CA GLY A 101 -4.17 21.46 -10.66
C GLY A 101 -3.69 20.40 -11.65
N THR A 102 -2.86 20.83 -12.59
CA THR A 102 -2.17 19.95 -13.54
C THR A 102 -0.96 19.30 -12.86
N VAL A 103 -0.79 18.00 -13.06
CA VAL A 103 0.42 17.29 -12.62
C VAL A 103 1.64 17.93 -13.28
N ASP A 104 2.64 18.31 -12.49
CA ASP A 104 3.92 18.81 -12.95
C ASP A 104 5.02 17.91 -12.38
N TYR A 105 5.61 17.10 -13.25
CA TYR A 105 6.66 16.14 -12.91
C TYR A 105 8.03 16.79 -12.68
N GLY A 106 8.16 18.09 -12.93
CA GLY A 106 9.44 18.80 -12.88
C GLY A 106 10.11 18.85 -14.25
N ALA A 107 10.76 19.98 -14.54
CA ALA A 107 11.38 20.21 -15.83
C ALA A 107 12.66 19.38 -15.99
N VAL A 108 13.43 19.20 -14.91
CA VAL A 108 14.65 18.39 -14.95
C VAL A 108 14.31 16.92 -15.07
N HIS A 109 13.41 16.43 -14.22
CA HIS A 109 12.98 15.04 -14.21
C HIS A 109 12.46 14.62 -15.58
N ALA A 110 11.52 15.39 -16.14
CA ALA A 110 10.96 15.13 -17.46
C ALA A 110 12.01 15.14 -18.57
N ALA A 111 12.94 16.11 -18.57
CA ALA A 111 14.02 16.17 -19.57
C ALA A 111 15.01 15.00 -19.44
N LYS A 112 15.33 14.60 -18.21
CA LYS A 112 16.25 13.49 -17.89
C LYS A 112 15.68 12.13 -18.31
N HIS A 113 14.39 11.94 -18.13
CA HIS A 113 13.73 10.66 -18.37
C HIS A 113 13.01 10.58 -19.72
N GLY A 114 12.88 11.72 -20.43
CA GLY A 114 12.37 11.76 -21.79
C GLY A 114 10.85 11.57 -21.87
N HIS A 115 10.10 12.10 -20.91
CA HIS A 115 8.64 12.10 -20.91
C HIS A 115 8.07 13.52 -20.76
N ALA A 116 6.76 13.68 -20.93
CA ALA A 116 6.13 14.99 -20.80
C ALA A 116 6.25 15.52 -19.36
N ARG A 117 6.57 16.82 -19.22
CA ARG A 117 6.62 17.50 -17.92
C ARG A 117 5.25 17.60 -17.26
N PHE A 118 4.20 17.82 -18.05
CA PHE A 118 2.85 17.99 -17.52
C PHE A 118 2.00 16.76 -17.82
N GLY A 119 1.29 16.28 -16.80
CA GLY A 119 0.33 15.19 -16.91
C GLY A 119 -1.11 15.69 -16.93
N ARG A 120 -2.01 14.90 -16.34
CA ARG A 120 -3.44 15.20 -16.24
C ARG A 120 -3.73 16.37 -15.30
N THR A 121 -4.95 16.90 -15.38
CA THR A 121 -5.45 17.95 -14.48
C THR A 121 -6.53 17.39 -13.56
N TYR A 122 -6.41 17.69 -12.27
CA TYR A 122 -7.34 17.23 -11.24
C TYR A 122 -8.06 18.39 -10.56
N PRO A 123 -9.33 18.20 -10.12
CA PRO A 123 -10.10 19.22 -9.42
C PRO A 123 -9.54 19.55 -8.02
N GLY A 124 -8.84 18.59 -7.40
CA GLY A 124 -8.36 18.68 -6.02
C GLY A 124 -9.38 18.14 -5.02
N LEU A 125 -9.05 17.00 -4.39
CA LEU A 125 -9.90 16.36 -3.39
C LEU A 125 -9.97 17.17 -2.09
N LEU A 126 -8.87 17.82 -1.74
CA LEU A 126 -8.66 18.51 -0.47
C LEU A 126 -7.94 19.85 -0.67
N PRO A 127 -8.56 20.84 -1.35
CA PRO A 127 -7.97 22.16 -1.52
C PRO A 127 -7.68 22.88 -0.18
N GLU A 128 -8.30 22.44 0.92
CA GLU A 128 -8.01 22.89 2.29
C GLU A 128 -6.56 22.64 2.74
N LEU A 129 -5.82 21.74 2.11
CA LEU A 129 -4.40 21.50 2.43
C LEU A 129 -3.52 22.73 2.14
N LYS A 130 -3.92 23.57 1.18
CA LYS A 130 -3.25 24.86 0.90
C LYS A 130 -3.45 25.89 2.03
N ARG A 131 -4.38 25.64 2.97
CA ARG A 131 -4.76 26.54 4.07
C ARG A 131 -4.42 25.97 5.45
N GLY A 132 -3.53 24.97 5.51
CA GLY A 132 -3.08 24.36 6.77
C GLY A 132 -3.84 23.09 7.19
N GLY A 133 -4.75 22.58 6.37
CA GLY A 133 -5.31 21.24 6.56
C GLY A 133 -4.22 20.16 6.50
N ARG A 134 -4.47 19.00 7.13
CA ARG A 134 -3.56 17.85 7.07
C ARG A 134 -4.29 16.55 6.80
N ILE A 135 -3.56 15.52 6.38
CA ILE A 135 -4.07 14.19 6.07
C ILE A 135 -3.31 13.08 6.79
N HIS A 136 -3.97 11.95 6.96
CA HIS A 136 -3.32 10.66 7.18
C HIS A 136 -3.26 9.91 5.85
N ILE A 137 -2.11 9.38 5.47
CA ILE A 137 -2.00 8.50 4.30
C ILE A 137 -1.96 7.06 4.79
N ILE A 138 -2.86 6.20 4.31
CA ILE A 138 -2.75 4.75 4.44
C ILE A 138 -2.40 4.20 3.06
N ALA A 139 -1.25 3.58 2.96
CA ALA A 139 -0.71 3.14 1.69
C ALA A 139 -0.38 1.65 1.70
N HIS A 140 -0.73 0.97 0.61
CA HIS A 140 -0.47 -0.45 0.43
C HIS A 140 0.64 -0.67 -0.60
N SER A 141 1.49 -1.67 -0.37
CA SER A 141 2.53 -2.08 -1.32
C SER A 141 3.42 -0.90 -1.72
N GLN A 142 3.70 -0.69 -3.00
CA GLN A 142 4.50 0.46 -3.49
C GLN A 142 3.94 1.84 -3.08
N GLY A 143 2.64 1.93 -2.76
CA GLY A 143 2.04 3.17 -2.26
C GLY A 143 2.78 3.71 -1.04
N GLY A 144 3.35 2.86 -0.20
CA GLY A 144 4.13 3.30 0.96
C GLY A 144 5.43 4.02 0.58
N GLN A 145 6.12 3.58 -0.49
CA GLN A 145 7.28 4.30 -1.03
C GLN A 145 6.84 5.66 -1.60
N THR A 146 5.72 5.69 -2.32
CA THR A 146 5.14 6.93 -2.88
C THR A 146 4.76 7.92 -1.78
N ALA A 147 4.09 7.45 -0.72
CA ALA A 147 3.67 8.29 0.41
C ALA A 147 4.87 8.92 1.12
N ARG A 148 5.94 8.14 1.35
CA ARG A 148 7.20 8.66 1.91
C ARG A 148 7.82 9.72 1.01
N MET A 149 7.88 9.47 -0.30
CA MET A 149 8.45 10.40 -1.27
C MET A 149 7.67 11.71 -1.33
N LEU A 150 6.33 11.64 -1.33
CA LEU A 150 5.48 12.82 -1.25
C LEU A 150 5.81 13.66 -0.01
N VAL A 151 5.94 13.04 1.17
CA VAL A 151 6.34 13.78 2.38
C VAL A 151 7.71 14.43 2.24
N SER A 152 8.70 13.71 1.70
CA SER A 152 10.05 14.26 1.49
C SER A 152 10.05 15.46 0.54
N LEU A 153 9.33 15.37 -0.58
CA LEU A 153 9.19 16.46 -1.54
C LEU A 153 8.44 17.65 -0.93
N LEU A 154 7.36 17.41 -0.19
CA LEU A 154 6.64 18.50 0.49
C LEU A 154 7.55 19.26 1.46
N GLU A 155 8.32 18.54 2.27
CA GLU A 155 9.17 19.16 3.29
C GLU A 155 10.41 19.83 2.67
N ASN A 156 11.09 19.18 1.74
CA ASN A 156 12.42 19.56 1.27
C ASN A 156 12.46 20.09 -0.17
N GLY A 157 11.40 19.83 -0.94
CA GLY A 157 11.33 20.08 -2.38
C GLY A 157 12.36 19.27 -3.16
N SER A 158 12.72 19.76 -4.34
CA SER A 158 13.83 19.25 -5.15
C SER A 158 14.80 20.37 -5.45
N GLN A 159 16.04 20.25 -4.95
CA GLN A 159 17.08 21.24 -5.22
C GLN A 159 17.39 21.32 -6.71
N GLU A 160 17.45 20.18 -7.39
CA GLU A 160 17.74 20.11 -8.83
C GLU A 160 16.68 20.87 -9.65
N GLU A 161 15.39 20.69 -9.32
CA GLU A 161 14.29 21.42 -9.97
C GLU A 161 14.33 22.92 -9.67
N ARG A 162 14.63 23.33 -8.43
CA ARG A 162 14.77 24.75 -8.06
C ARG A 162 15.90 25.44 -8.83
N GLU A 163 17.06 24.79 -8.89
CA GLU A 163 18.24 25.32 -9.59
C GLU A 163 17.98 25.45 -11.09
N TYR A 164 17.38 24.43 -11.70
CA TYR A 164 17.03 24.45 -13.11
C TYR A 164 15.98 25.50 -13.44
N ALA A 165 14.90 25.62 -12.64
CA ALA A 165 13.88 26.62 -12.84
C ALA A 165 14.45 28.04 -12.84
N LYS A 166 15.38 28.31 -11.91
CA LYS A 166 16.11 29.58 -11.84
C LYS A 166 17.03 29.81 -13.04
N ALA A 167 17.78 28.79 -13.46
CA ALA A 167 18.76 28.89 -14.54
C ALA A 167 18.11 29.04 -15.93
N HIS A 168 16.96 28.39 -16.14
CA HIS A 168 16.28 28.32 -17.43
C HIS A 168 15.01 29.19 -17.52
N ASN A 169 14.69 29.94 -16.45
CA ASN A 169 13.50 30.79 -16.35
C ASN A 169 12.20 30.06 -16.70
N VAL A 170 12.06 28.83 -16.21
CA VAL A 170 10.84 28.03 -16.32
C VAL A 170 10.08 28.06 -15.00
N SER A 171 8.75 27.86 -15.05
CA SER A 171 7.95 27.74 -13.82
C SER A 171 8.42 26.57 -12.97
N LEU A 172 8.15 26.62 -11.66
CA LEU A 172 8.42 25.54 -10.70
C LEU A 172 7.11 25.16 -10.02
N SER A 173 6.83 23.85 -9.89
CA SER A 173 5.71 23.38 -9.07
C SER A 173 5.98 23.69 -7.59
N PRO A 174 4.98 24.15 -6.81
CA PRO A 174 5.16 24.37 -5.37
C PRO A 174 5.59 23.11 -4.62
N LEU A 175 5.31 21.90 -5.15
CA LEU A 175 5.82 20.65 -4.59
C LEU A 175 7.36 20.62 -4.50
N PHE A 176 8.07 21.24 -5.44
CA PHE A 176 9.52 21.24 -5.49
C PHE A 176 10.17 22.41 -4.76
N GLU A 177 9.38 23.36 -4.25
CA GLU A 177 9.87 24.46 -3.42
C GLU A 177 10.31 23.97 -2.03
N GLY A 178 9.60 23.00 -1.46
CA GLY A 178 9.73 22.57 -0.06
C GLY A 178 8.95 23.44 0.91
N GLY A 179 9.05 23.16 2.22
CA GLY A 179 8.39 23.94 3.28
C GLY A 179 6.91 23.63 3.51
N HIS A 180 6.34 22.61 2.84
CA HIS A 180 4.96 22.18 3.00
C HIS A 180 4.84 21.04 4.01
N ARG A 181 3.84 21.09 4.89
CA ARG A 181 3.66 20.13 6.00
C ARG A 181 2.20 19.71 6.18
N PHE A 182 1.59 19.14 5.15
CA PHE A 182 0.19 18.72 5.21
C PHE A 182 -0.03 17.22 5.49
N VAL A 183 1.01 16.42 5.71
CA VAL A 183 0.86 15.00 6.08
C VAL A 183 1.12 14.85 7.57
N LEU A 184 0.12 14.43 8.33
CA LEU A 184 0.24 14.16 9.77
C LEU A 184 0.80 12.76 10.02
N SER A 185 0.38 11.76 9.24
CA SER A 185 0.95 10.42 9.33
C SER A 185 1.00 9.69 7.99
N VAL A 186 1.89 8.73 7.92
CA VAL A 186 1.99 7.73 6.86
C VAL A 186 1.91 6.34 7.51
N THR A 187 0.92 5.56 7.12
CA THR A 187 0.82 4.14 7.44
C THR A 187 1.13 3.34 6.19
N THR A 188 2.04 2.38 6.28
CA THR A 188 2.38 1.48 5.18
C THR A 188 2.01 0.05 5.52
N ILE A 189 1.36 -0.64 4.58
CA ILE A 189 0.93 -2.03 4.72
C ILE A 189 1.56 -2.82 3.58
N ALA A 190 2.30 -3.89 3.91
CA ALA A 190 2.96 -4.75 2.92
C ALA A 190 3.92 -4.00 1.95
N THR A 191 4.50 -2.87 2.39
CA THR A 191 5.33 -2.03 1.53
C THR A 191 6.74 -2.57 1.36
N PRO A 192 7.29 -2.65 0.14
CA PRO A 192 8.68 -3.04 -0.09
C PRO A 192 9.64 -1.87 0.19
N HIS A 193 9.85 -1.48 1.44
CA HIS A 193 10.72 -0.33 1.76
C HIS A 193 12.17 -0.56 1.36
N ASP A 194 12.64 -1.80 1.41
CA ASP A 194 13.96 -2.22 0.92
C ASP A 194 13.86 -3.00 -0.40
N GLY A 195 12.75 -2.84 -1.12
CA GLY A 195 12.45 -3.56 -2.36
C GLY A 195 11.93 -4.98 -2.11
N THR A 196 11.60 -5.68 -3.18
CA THR A 196 11.25 -7.10 -3.19
C THR A 196 12.23 -7.86 -4.07
N THR A 197 12.61 -9.06 -3.64
CA THR A 197 13.45 -9.95 -4.44
C THR A 197 12.69 -10.53 -5.63
N LEU A 198 11.37 -10.38 -5.71
CA LEU A 198 10.56 -10.85 -6.84
C LEU A 198 11.07 -10.33 -8.19
N VAL A 199 11.60 -9.09 -8.22
CA VAL A 199 12.17 -8.46 -9.42
C VAL A 199 13.38 -9.23 -9.98
N ASN A 200 14.04 -10.07 -9.17
CA ASN A 200 15.18 -10.89 -9.56
C ASN A 200 14.80 -12.21 -10.26
N MET A 201 13.51 -12.53 -10.36
CA MET A 201 13.04 -13.70 -11.08
C MET A 201 13.36 -13.56 -12.58
N VAL A 202 13.87 -14.62 -13.21
CA VAL A 202 14.39 -14.55 -14.59
C VAL A 202 13.33 -14.11 -15.60
N ASP A 203 12.10 -14.56 -15.41
CA ASP A 203 10.92 -14.22 -16.21
C ASP A 203 10.01 -13.20 -15.50
N PHE A 204 10.57 -12.38 -14.59
CA PHE A 204 9.82 -11.38 -13.81
C PHE A 204 8.92 -10.50 -14.67
N THR A 205 9.38 -10.08 -15.85
CA THR A 205 8.56 -9.28 -16.77
C THR A 205 7.25 -9.97 -17.11
N ASP A 206 7.28 -11.23 -17.53
CA ASP A 206 6.06 -11.92 -17.94
C ASP A 206 5.18 -12.22 -16.73
N ARG A 207 5.77 -12.69 -15.64
CA ARG A 207 5.03 -12.98 -14.40
C ARG A 207 4.40 -11.72 -13.79
N PHE A 208 5.07 -10.57 -13.84
CA PHE A 208 4.50 -9.32 -13.34
C PHE A 208 3.28 -8.87 -14.14
N PHE A 209 3.28 -8.99 -15.47
CA PHE A 209 2.09 -8.67 -16.24
C PHE A 209 1.01 -9.75 -16.12
N ASP A 210 1.38 -11.02 -15.90
CA ASP A 210 0.39 -12.06 -15.55
C ASP A 210 -0.25 -11.81 -14.17
N LEU A 211 0.46 -11.20 -13.22
CA LEU A 211 -0.14 -10.71 -11.98
C LEU A 211 -1.19 -9.62 -12.23
N GLN A 212 -0.94 -8.67 -13.15
CA GLN A 212 -1.94 -7.68 -13.55
C GLN A 212 -3.19 -8.36 -14.14
N LYS A 213 -3.02 -9.44 -14.91
CA LYS A 213 -4.13 -10.25 -15.45
C LYS A 213 -4.88 -11.00 -14.35
N ALA A 214 -4.18 -11.59 -13.38
CA ALA A 214 -4.82 -12.25 -12.24
C ALA A 214 -5.67 -11.25 -11.41
N VAL A 215 -5.19 -10.00 -11.29
CA VAL A 215 -5.94 -8.93 -10.62
C VAL A 215 -7.16 -8.46 -11.44
N LEU A 216 -7.03 -8.38 -12.77
CA LEU A 216 -8.18 -8.17 -13.67
C LEU A 216 -9.22 -9.28 -13.51
N GLU A 217 -8.77 -10.55 -13.45
CA GLU A 217 -9.64 -11.72 -13.28
C GLU A 217 -10.38 -11.68 -11.94
N ALA A 218 -9.71 -11.28 -10.85
CA ALA A 218 -10.34 -11.07 -9.55
C ALA A 218 -11.47 -10.02 -9.59
N ALA A 219 -11.37 -9.04 -10.49
CA ALA A 219 -12.40 -8.04 -10.78
C ALA A 219 -13.43 -8.51 -11.85
N ALA A 220 -13.40 -9.79 -12.24
CA ALA A 220 -14.21 -10.37 -13.32
C ALA A 220 -14.00 -9.69 -14.70
N VAL A 221 -12.78 -9.22 -14.98
CA VAL A 221 -12.37 -8.62 -16.24
C VAL A 221 -11.44 -9.57 -17.00
N ALA A 222 -11.79 -9.90 -18.25
CA ALA A 222 -11.00 -10.79 -19.09
C ALA A 222 -9.86 -10.03 -19.80
N SER A 223 -8.62 -10.49 -19.69
CA SER A 223 -7.48 -9.79 -20.29
C SER A 223 -7.45 -9.84 -21.83
N ASN A 224 -8.11 -10.83 -22.43
CA ASN A 224 -8.12 -11.06 -23.88
C ASN A 224 -9.27 -10.34 -24.62
N ALA A 225 -10.17 -9.68 -23.90
CA ALA A 225 -11.32 -8.99 -24.49
C ALA A 225 -10.97 -7.53 -24.86
N PRO A 226 -11.32 -7.06 -26.07
CA PRO A 226 -11.06 -5.68 -26.50
C PRO A 226 -12.19 -4.75 -26.04
N TYR A 227 -12.22 -4.43 -24.75
CA TYR A 227 -13.24 -3.54 -24.17
C TYR A 227 -13.20 -2.14 -24.80
N THR A 228 -14.36 -1.56 -25.08
CA THR A 228 -14.47 -0.17 -25.58
C THR A 228 -14.38 0.87 -24.47
N SER A 229 -14.85 0.54 -23.26
CA SER A 229 -14.61 1.34 -22.05
C SER A 229 -13.17 1.14 -21.57
N GLU A 230 -12.61 2.13 -20.86
CA GLU A 230 -11.22 2.08 -20.38
C GLU A 230 -10.98 0.89 -19.44
N ILE A 231 -11.95 0.59 -18.57
CA ILE A 231 -11.94 -0.42 -17.49
C ILE A 231 -10.81 -0.19 -16.47
N TYR A 232 -9.56 -0.16 -16.90
CA TYR A 232 -8.38 0.07 -16.07
C TYR A 232 -7.39 0.98 -16.80
N ASP A 233 -7.30 2.22 -16.33
CA ASP A 233 -6.43 3.25 -16.84
C ASP A 233 -5.07 3.23 -16.10
N PHE A 234 -4.00 2.96 -16.85
CA PHE A 234 -2.63 2.93 -16.35
C PHE A 234 -2.03 4.34 -16.17
N LYS A 235 -2.74 5.40 -16.59
CA LYS A 235 -2.40 6.81 -16.34
C LYS A 235 -1.00 7.19 -16.84
N LEU A 236 -0.66 6.70 -18.03
CA LEU A 236 0.67 6.86 -18.64
C LEU A 236 0.71 8.03 -19.64
N ASP A 237 -0.06 9.09 -19.36
CA ASP A 237 -0.16 10.30 -20.18
C ASP A 237 1.21 10.93 -20.46
N GLN A 238 2.11 10.92 -19.46
CA GLN A 238 3.46 11.46 -19.59
C GLN A 238 4.30 10.71 -20.61
N TRP A 239 4.06 9.41 -20.75
CA TRP A 239 4.72 8.54 -21.74
C TRP A 239 3.99 8.50 -23.08
N GLY A 240 2.84 9.18 -23.21
CA GLY A 240 2.00 9.11 -24.40
C GLY A 240 1.43 7.71 -24.64
N LEU A 241 1.22 6.93 -23.58
CA LEU A 241 0.73 5.55 -23.66
C LEU A 241 -0.69 5.44 -23.10
N ARG A 242 -1.54 4.74 -23.85
CA ARG A 242 -2.88 4.30 -23.44
C ARG A 242 -3.24 3.01 -24.16
N ARG A 243 -4.30 2.33 -23.73
CA ARG A 243 -4.86 1.21 -24.50
C ARG A 243 -5.61 1.76 -25.72
N GLU A 244 -5.35 1.18 -26.89
CA GLU A 244 -5.95 1.66 -28.14
C GLU A 244 -7.33 1.05 -28.39
N PRO A 245 -8.21 1.70 -29.19
CA PRO A 245 -9.48 1.12 -29.59
C PRO A 245 -9.30 -0.25 -30.25
N GLY A 246 -10.07 -1.25 -29.80
CA GLY A 246 -9.98 -2.63 -30.30
C GLY A 246 -8.82 -3.45 -29.71
N GLU A 247 -8.04 -2.88 -28.79
CA GLU A 247 -6.93 -3.56 -28.12
C GLU A 247 -7.36 -4.21 -26.81
N SER A 248 -6.98 -5.49 -26.62
CA SER A 248 -7.14 -6.20 -25.35
C SER A 248 -6.01 -5.87 -24.36
N PHE A 249 -6.20 -6.17 -23.07
CA PHE A 249 -5.12 -5.99 -22.09
C PHE A 249 -3.90 -6.86 -22.40
N ASP A 250 -4.08 -8.07 -22.94
CA ASP A 250 -2.96 -8.92 -23.35
C ASP A 250 -2.05 -8.20 -24.37
N HIS A 251 -2.63 -7.63 -25.43
CA HIS A 251 -1.87 -6.90 -26.45
C HIS A 251 -1.29 -5.59 -25.90
N TYR A 252 -2.06 -4.89 -25.05
CA TYR A 252 -1.58 -3.67 -24.42
C TYR A 252 -0.36 -3.94 -23.53
N PHE A 253 -0.41 -4.99 -22.71
CA PHE A 253 0.71 -5.39 -21.83
C PHE A 253 1.94 -5.77 -22.65
N GLU A 254 1.78 -6.43 -23.79
CA GLU A 254 2.90 -6.69 -24.71
C GLU A 254 3.57 -5.40 -25.23
N ARG A 255 2.81 -4.32 -25.44
CA ARG A 255 3.42 -3.01 -25.75
C ARG A 255 4.10 -2.40 -24.53
N LEU A 256 3.46 -2.45 -23.35
CA LEU A 256 4.03 -1.89 -22.11
C LEU A 256 5.35 -2.57 -21.72
N LYS A 257 5.47 -3.89 -21.88
CA LYS A 257 6.73 -4.64 -21.65
C LYS A 257 7.92 -4.08 -22.43
N ARG A 258 7.67 -3.46 -23.59
CA ARG A 258 8.68 -2.92 -24.51
C ARG A 258 8.81 -1.40 -24.44
N SER A 259 8.02 -0.73 -23.60
CA SER A 259 7.96 0.73 -23.54
C SER A 259 8.82 1.30 -22.40
N PRO A 260 9.02 2.64 -22.34
CA PRO A 260 9.83 3.26 -21.30
C PRO A 260 9.33 3.06 -19.87
N VAL A 261 8.02 2.87 -19.66
CA VAL A 261 7.46 2.60 -18.32
C VAL A 261 7.89 1.22 -17.76
N TRP A 262 8.49 0.36 -18.59
CA TRP A 262 9.04 -0.93 -18.14
C TRP A 262 10.56 -1.07 -18.32
N THR A 263 11.13 -0.32 -19.27
CA THR A 263 12.54 -0.47 -19.68
C THR A 263 13.46 0.63 -19.14
N SER A 264 12.91 1.77 -18.69
CA SER A 264 13.70 2.85 -18.10
C SER A 264 13.91 2.66 -16.59
N THR A 265 14.69 3.57 -15.99
CA THR A 265 14.85 3.63 -14.52
C THR A 265 13.77 4.45 -13.83
N ASP A 266 12.95 5.19 -14.58
CA ASP A 266 11.83 5.98 -14.05
C ASP A 266 10.55 5.15 -14.05
N THR A 267 10.57 4.07 -13.26
CA THR A 267 9.54 3.03 -13.30
C THR A 267 9.30 2.42 -11.93
N ALA A 268 8.07 1.93 -11.72
CA ALA A 268 7.76 1.07 -10.57
C ALA A 268 8.69 -0.15 -10.54
N ARG A 269 9.00 -0.75 -11.69
CA ARG A 269 9.91 -1.90 -11.79
C ARG A 269 11.26 -1.62 -11.13
N TYR A 270 11.87 -0.47 -11.44
CA TYR A 270 13.15 -0.10 -10.87
C TYR A 270 13.03 0.13 -9.36
N ASP A 271 12.06 0.94 -8.92
CA ASP A 271 11.87 1.30 -7.52
C ASP A 271 11.44 0.13 -6.62
N LEU A 272 10.81 -0.90 -7.19
CA LEU A 272 10.46 -2.15 -6.49
C LEU A 272 11.67 -3.07 -6.28
N SER A 273 12.74 -2.91 -7.06
CA SER A 273 13.96 -3.71 -6.90
C SER A 273 14.72 -3.31 -5.63
N VAL A 274 15.48 -4.24 -5.04
CA VAL A 274 16.31 -3.94 -3.86
C VAL A 274 17.26 -2.75 -4.11
N PRO A 275 18.00 -2.67 -5.24
CA PRO A 275 18.87 -1.51 -5.50
C PRO A 275 18.11 -0.20 -5.74
N GLY A 276 16.95 -0.24 -6.40
CA GLY A 276 16.15 0.96 -6.64
C GLY A 276 15.52 1.50 -5.35
N ALA A 277 14.99 0.61 -4.51
CA ALA A 277 14.49 0.97 -3.19
C ALA A 277 15.60 1.53 -2.28
N GLU A 278 16.80 0.94 -2.30
CA GLU A 278 17.97 1.47 -1.58
C GLU A 278 18.35 2.87 -2.07
N LYS A 279 18.33 3.11 -3.39
CA LYS A 279 18.56 4.45 -3.97
C LYS A 279 17.50 5.46 -3.56
N LEU A 280 16.22 5.06 -3.52
CA LEU A 280 15.13 5.89 -2.99
C LEU A 280 15.37 6.22 -1.51
N ASN A 281 15.75 5.23 -0.72
CA ASN A 281 15.99 5.37 0.72
C ASN A 281 17.14 6.30 1.07
N GLN A 282 18.10 6.54 0.17
CA GLN A 282 19.21 7.47 0.41
C GLN A 282 18.78 8.92 0.54
N TRP A 283 17.63 9.31 -0.02
CA TRP A 283 17.16 10.70 0.01
C TRP A 283 15.74 10.86 0.56
N VAL A 284 14.91 9.82 0.54
CA VAL A 284 13.56 9.82 1.14
C VAL A 284 13.64 9.37 2.60
N GLN A 285 13.82 10.34 3.49
CA GLN A 285 13.88 10.12 4.96
C GLN A 285 12.53 10.38 5.65
N ALA A 286 12.37 9.85 6.86
CA ALA A 286 11.27 10.16 7.75
C ALA A 286 11.33 11.63 8.21
N SER A 287 10.25 12.36 7.99
CA SER A 287 10.08 13.73 8.48
C SER A 287 9.87 13.73 10.00
N PRO A 288 10.55 14.61 10.77
CA PRO A 288 10.29 14.76 12.20
C PRO A 288 8.87 15.26 12.53
N ASN A 289 8.14 15.76 11.51
CA ASN A 289 6.80 16.33 11.66
C ASN A 289 5.67 15.31 11.41
N THR A 290 6.02 14.08 11.03
CA THR A 290 5.07 13.05 10.58
C THR A 290 5.19 11.79 11.44
N TYR A 291 4.07 11.15 11.78
CA TYR A 291 4.09 9.80 12.37
C TYR A 291 4.21 8.75 11.25
N TYR A 292 5.06 7.74 11.44
CA TYR A 292 5.17 6.62 10.49
C TYR A 292 4.74 5.33 11.18
N LEU A 293 3.84 4.57 10.56
CA LEU A 293 3.39 3.27 11.04
C LEU A 293 3.65 2.23 9.95
N SER A 294 4.14 1.06 10.31
CA SER A 294 4.38 -0.03 9.36
C SER A 294 3.69 -1.32 9.82
N PHE A 295 2.94 -1.91 8.91
CA PHE A 295 2.30 -3.21 9.08
C PHE A 295 2.94 -4.18 8.10
N SER A 296 3.63 -5.18 8.65
CA SER A 296 4.22 -6.24 7.87
C SER A 296 3.20 -7.36 7.65
N THR A 297 3.37 -8.09 6.56
CA THR A 297 2.52 -9.22 6.16
C THR A 297 3.41 -10.44 5.88
N GLU A 298 2.89 -11.61 6.17
CA GLU A 298 3.57 -12.91 6.04
C GLU A 298 2.50 -13.95 5.76
N ARG A 299 2.73 -14.84 4.79
CA ARG A 299 1.81 -15.93 4.47
C ARG A 299 2.55 -17.21 4.08
N THR A 300 3.71 -17.43 4.68
CA THR A 300 4.56 -18.58 4.43
C THR A 300 5.01 -19.26 5.72
N TYR A 301 5.30 -20.56 5.61
CA TYR A 301 5.89 -21.36 6.69
C TYR A 301 7.31 -21.80 6.31
N ARG A 302 8.17 -21.94 7.32
CA ARG A 302 9.55 -22.38 7.14
C ARG A 302 9.63 -23.90 7.03
N GLY A 303 10.19 -24.40 5.93
CA GLY A 303 10.47 -25.83 5.74
C GLY A 303 11.61 -26.33 6.63
N ALA A 304 11.43 -27.52 7.21
CA ALA A 304 12.38 -28.09 8.16
C ALA A 304 13.74 -28.50 7.55
N LEU A 305 13.75 -28.90 6.27
CA LEU A 305 14.94 -29.47 5.62
C LEU A 305 15.91 -28.41 5.09
N THR A 306 15.40 -27.44 4.33
CA THR A 306 16.20 -26.43 3.62
C THR A 306 16.21 -25.07 4.32
N GLY A 307 15.28 -24.86 5.26
CA GLY A 307 15.03 -23.55 5.84
C GLY A 307 14.46 -22.52 4.87
N ASN A 308 14.02 -22.95 3.67
CA ASN A 308 13.25 -22.12 2.74
C ASN A 308 11.84 -21.91 3.27
N TYR A 309 11.16 -20.89 2.75
CA TYR A 309 9.79 -20.56 3.09
C TYR A 309 8.85 -20.97 1.94
N TYR A 310 7.66 -21.43 2.30
CA TYR A 310 6.68 -22.01 1.38
C TYR A 310 5.30 -21.41 1.65
N PRO A 311 4.46 -21.20 0.63
CA PRO A 311 3.15 -20.58 0.80
C PRO A 311 2.24 -21.39 1.73
N GLU A 312 1.62 -20.71 2.70
CA GLU A 312 0.58 -21.30 3.52
C GLU A 312 -0.69 -21.59 2.70
N LEU A 313 -1.52 -22.52 3.20
CA LEU A 313 -2.84 -22.74 2.64
C LEU A 313 -3.68 -21.46 2.73
N GLY A 314 -4.28 -21.08 1.60
CA GLY A 314 -5.14 -19.90 1.49
C GLY A 314 -4.44 -18.68 0.91
N MET A 315 -3.11 -18.68 0.73
CA MET A 315 -2.48 -17.65 -0.11
C MET A 315 -3.10 -17.66 -1.51
N ASN A 316 -3.34 -16.47 -2.06
CA ASN A 316 -3.87 -16.28 -3.41
C ASN A 316 -3.10 -17.15 -4.43
N ALA A 317 -3.85 -17.80 -5.32
CA ALA A 317 -3.34 -18.89 -6.15
C ALA A 317 -2.17 -18.44 -7.05
N PHE A 318 -2.22 -17.22 -7.59
CA PHE A 318 -1.15 -16.68 -8.41
C PHE A 318 0.15 -16.60 -7.61
N SER A 319 0.13 -15.98 -6.43
CA SER A 319 1.33 -15.84 -5.60
C SER A 319 1.85 -17.19 -5.12
N ALA A 320 0.96 -18.10 -4.70
CA ALA A 320 1.33 -19.41 -4.19
C ALA A 320 2.06 -20.28 -5.24
N VAL A 321 1.67 -20.16 -6.51
CA VAL A 321 2.25 -20.95 -7.61
C VAL A 321 3.46 -20.25 -8.24
N VAL A 322 3.38 -18.93 -8.44
CA VAL A 322 4.32 -18.20 -9.31
C VAL A 322 5.40 -17.48 -8.51
N CYS A 323 5.06 -16.87 -7.37
CA CYS A 323 5.91 -15.87 -6.73
C CYS A 323 6.54 -16.36 -5.42
N ALA A 324 5.72 -16.87 -4.49
CA ALA A 324 6.15 -17.26 -3.15
C ALA A 324 7.27 -18.32 -3.14
N PRO A 325 7.26 -19.35 -4.01
CA PRO A 325 8.35 -20.32 -4.09
C PRO A 325 9.71 -19.69 -4.45
N PHE A 326 9.72 -18.68 -5.33
CA PHE A 326 10.93 -17.94 -5.67
C PHE A 326 11.39 -17.07 -4.48
N LEU A 327 10.48 -16.26 -3.94
CA LEU A 327 10.76 -15.38 -2.79
C LEU A 327 11.31 -16.15 -1.59
N GLY A 328 10.68 -17.29 -1.26
CA GLY A 328 11.02 -18.12 -0.11
C GLY A 328 12.28 -18.97 -0.26
N SER A 329 12.95 -18.93 -1.43
CA SER A 329 14.17 -19.70 -1.69
C SER A 329 15.34 -18.86 -2.22
N TYR A 330 15.06 -17.71 -2.84
CA TYR A 330 16.09 -16.86 -3.43
C TYR A 330 17.04 -16.28 -2.38
N ARG A 331 18.34 -16.52 -2.58
CA ARG A 331 19.43 -15.95 -1.78
C ARG A 331 20.49 -15.40 -2.72
N ASN A 332 21.08 -14.28 -2.33
CA ASN A 332 22.16 -13.64 -3.07
C ASN A 332 23.08 -12.91 -2.09
N ALA A 333 24.20 -13.55 -1.75
CA ALA A 333 25.15 -13.02 -0.77
C ALA A 333 25.73 -11.66 -1.18
N ALA A 334 25.95 -11.43 -2.48
CA ALA A 334 26.51 -10.17 -2.98
C ALA A 334 25.54 -8.99 -2.80
N LEU A 335 24.23 -9.24 -2.80
CA LEU A 335 23.20 -8.24 -2.53
C LEU A 335 22.78 -8.19 -1.05
N GLY A 336 23.34 -9.03 -0.19
CA GLY A 336 22.93 -9.17 1.21
C GLY A 336 21.53 -9.78 1.37
N ILE A 337 21.12 -10.63 0.42
CA ILE A 337 19.86 -11.37 0.48
C ILE A 337 20.15 -12.74 1.10
N ASP A 338 19.86 -12.86 2.39
CA ASP A 338 20.11 -14.04 3.21
C ASP A 338 18.79 -14.73 3.65
N SER A 339 18.84 -15.60 4.67
CA SER A 339 17.65 -16.30 5.16
C SER A 339 16.57 -15.40 5.76
N HIS A 340 16.89 -14.18 6.17
CA HIS A 340 15.91 -13.26 6.75
C HIS A 340 14.96 -12.68 5.69
N TRP A 341 15.33 -12.77 4.41
CA TRP A 341 14.50 -12.32 3.29
C TRP A 341 13.44 -13.33 2.85
N LEU A 342 13.48 -14.56 3.34
CA LEU A 342 12.68 -15.63 2.75
C LEU A 342 11.21 -15.60 3.19
N GLY A 343 10.93 -15.14 4.41
CA GLY A 343 9.56 -14.87 4.84
C GLY A 343 8.91 -13.83 3.92
N ASN A 344 7.71 -14.09 3.44
CA ASN A 344 7.04 -13.24 2.45
C ASN A 344 5.51 -13.39 2.46
N ASP A 345 4.83 -12.38 1.94
CA ASP A 345 3.36 -12.37 1.80
C ASP A 345 2.87 -12.82 0.41
N GLY A 346 3.74 -13.50 -0.34
CA GLY A 346 3.50 -13.89 -1.72
C GLY A 346 4.05 -12.92 -2.77
N ILE A 347 4.33 -11.65 -2.42
CA ILE A 347 4.83 -10.63 -3.36
C ILE A 347 6.07 -9.92 -2.82
N VAL A 348 6.10 -9.59 -1.53
CA VAL A 348 7.16 -8.82 -0.88
C VAL A 348 7.75 -9.61 0.28
N ASN A 349 9.07 -9.53 0.44
CA ASN A 349 9.77 -10.11 1.57
C ASN A 349 9.38 -9.39 2.87
N THR A 350 8.97 -10.11 3.91
CA THR A 350 8.46 -9.54 5.17
C THR A 350 9.47 -8.63 5.86
N ILE A 351 10.78 -8.94 5.78
CA ILE A 351 11.84 -8.09 6.32
C ILE A 351 11.84 -6.67 5.72
N SER A 352 11.32 -6.51 4.50
CA SER A 352 11.29 -5.24 3.77
C SER A 352 10.19 -4.28 4.27
N MET A 353 9.27 -4.74 5.13
CA MET A 353 8.00 -4.05 5.36
C MET A 353 7.94 -3.16 6.60
N ASN A 354 8.78 -3.41 7.61
CA ASN A 354 8.74 -2.66 8.86
C ASN A 354 9.30 -1.23 8.78
N GLY A 355 9.92 -0.87 7.65
CA GLY A 355 10.47 0.45 7.37
C GLY A 355 11.74 0.35 6.51
N PRO A 356 12.20 1.47 5.92
CA PRO A 356 13.42 1.51 5.13
C PRO A 356 14.65 1.29 6.03
N LYS A 357 15.54 0.39 5.61
CA LYS A 357 16.77 0.05 6.34
C LYS A 357 17.98 0.19 5.43
N ARG A 358 17.89 -0.33 4.20
CA ARG A 358 18.98 -0.26 3.23
C ARG A 358 19.14 1.17 2.73
N GLY A 359 20.31 1.75 2.92
CA GLY A 359 20.61 3.12 2.53
C GLY A 359 19.84 4.20 3.32
N SER A 360 19.19 3.86 4.44
CA SER A 360 18.37 4.79 5.21
C SER A 360 18.97 5.11 6.57
N ASN A 361 18.74 6.33 7.07
CA ASN A 361 19.02 6.72 8.45
C ASN A 361 17.75 6.75 9.32
N ASP A 362 16.61 6.31 8.77
CA ASP A 362 15.36 6.26 9.50
C ASP A 362 15.46 5.30 10.69
N ARG A 363 14.90 5.71 11.83
CA ARG A 363 14.78 4.84 12.99
C ARG A 363 13.48 4.05 12.93
N ILE A 364 13.59 2.75 13.15
CA ILE A 364 12.47 1.82 13.31
C ILE A 364 12.42 1.37 14.77
N VAL A 365 11.27 1.48 15.40
CA VAL A 365 11.04 1.10 16.79
C VAL A 365 9.81 0.18 16.87
N PRO A 366 9.87 -0.94 17.60
CA PRO A 366 8.68 -1.74 17.88
C PRO A 366 7.63 -0.89 18.59
N TYR A 367 6.36 -1.04 18.20
CA TYR A 367 5.26 -0.38 18.86
C TYR A 367 5.14 -0.86 20.33
N ASP A 368 5.19 0.08 21.27
CA ASP A 368 5.19 -0.17 22.71
C ASP A 368 3.88 0.31 23.39
N GLY A 369 2.85 0.61 22.60
CA GLY A 369 1.63 1.26 23.06
C GLY A 369 1.62 2.78 22.85
N THR A 370 2.75 3.39 22.45
CA THR A 370 2.84 4.83 22.18
C THR A 370 3.41 5.12 20.79
N LEU A 371 2.63 5.81 19.95
CA LEU A 371 3.07 6.24 18.61
C LEU A 371 3.99 7.46 18.70
N LYS A 372 5.14 7.40 18.03
CA LYS A 372 6.20 8.42 18.05
C LYS A 372 6.34 9.10 16.68
N LYS A 373 6.44 10.44 16.65
CA LYS A 373 6.74 11.21 15.41
C LYS A 373 8.19 10.99 14.97
N GLY A 374 8.45 11.12 13.67
CA GLY A 374 9.80 11.09 13.09
C GLY A 374 10.49 9.72 13.12
N VAL A 375 9.78 8.66 13.48
CA VAL A 375 10.28 7.28 13.48
C VAL A 375 9.21 6.34 12.95
N TRP A 376 9.63 5.19 12.44
CA TRP A 376 8.75 4.09 12.07
C TRP A 376 8.33 3.32 13.32
N ASN A 377 7.04 3.36 13.62
CA ASN A 377 6.41 2.53 14.64
C ASN A 377 6.04 1.21 13.97
N ASP A 378 6.85 0.17 14.21
CA ASP A 378 6.63 -1.17 13.69
C ASP A 378 5.46 -1.81 14.45
N MET A 379 4.32 -1.90 13.76
CA MET A 379 3.04 -2.39 14.29
C MET A 379 2.97 -3.92 14.29
N GLY A 380 4.05 -4.59 13.87
CA GLY A 380 4.18 -6.04 13.83
C GLY A 380 3.75 -6.65 12.50
N THR A 381 3.79 -7.99 12.49
CA THR A 381 3.51 -8.82 11.32
C THR A 381 2.15 -9.52 11.45
N TYR A 382 1.31 -9.37 10.44
CA TYR A 382 0.02 -10.03 10.33
C TYR A 382 0.12 -11.25 9.41
N ASN A 383 -0.50 -12.36 9.82
CA ASN A 383 -0.58 -13.56 8.97
C ASN A 383 -1.71 -13.41 7.92
N VAL A 384 -1.44 -12.58 6.92
CA VAL A 384 -2.29 -12.30 5.76
C VAL A 384 -1.40 -12.08 4.55
N ASP A 385 -1.89 -12.41 3.36
CA ASP A 385 -1.16 -12.23 2.12
C ASP A 385 -1.31 -10.81 1.54
N HIS A 386 -0.51 -10.53 0.50
CA HIS A 386 -0.45 -9.21 -0.14
C HIS A 386 -1.78 -8.69 -0.70
N LEU A 387 -2.69 -9.56 -1.12
CA LEU A 387 -4.00 -9.22 -1.69
C LEU A 387 -5.15 -9.42 -0.70
N GLU A 388 -5.01 -10.34 0.27
CA GLU A 388 -5.94 -10.55 1.38
C GLU A 388 -6.07 -9.30 2.25
N VAL A 389 -4.96 -8.59 2.51
CA VAL A 389 -4.92 -7.41 3.40
C VAL A 389 -5.72 -6.21 2.87
N ILE A 390 -5.92 -6.15 1.56
CA ILE A 390 -6.79 -5.16 0.88
C ILE A 390 -8.12 -5.77 0.42
N GLY A 391 -8.34 -7.07 0.66
CA GLY A 391 -9.59 -7.76 0.36
C GLY A 391 -9.80 -8.10 -1.11
N VAL A 392 -8.77 -7.99 -1.96
CA VAL A 392 -8.82 -8.47 -3.36
C VAL A 392 -8.89 -10.00 -3.38
N ASP A 393 -8.16 -10.67 -2.49
CA ASP A 393 -8.26 -12.11 -2.25
C ASP A 393 -9.03 -12.41 -0.93
N PRO A 394 -9.86 -13.46 -0.87
CA PRO A 394 -10.66 -13.74 0.32
C PRO A 394 -9.91 -14.48 1.43
N ASN A 395 -9.81 -13.87 2.61
CA ASN A 395 -9.45 -14.55 3.85
C ASN A 395 -10.54 -14.39 4.92
N PRO A 396 -11.39 -15.41 5.15
CA PRO A 396 -12.46 -15.35 6.14
C PRO A 396 -11.98 -15.20 7.58
N SER A 397 -10.75 -15.66 7.89
CA SER A 397 -10.16 -15.52 9.23
C SER A 397 -9.67 -14.10 9.53
N PHE A 398 -9.40 -13.31 8.48
CA PHE A 398 -9.04 -11.91 8.61
C PHE A 398 -10.28 -11.00 8.61
N ASN A 399 -10.55 -10.40 9.78
CA ASN A 399 -11.56 -9.37 9.92
C ASN A 399 -11.04 -8.02 9.41
N ILE A 400 -11.01 -7.88 8.09
CA ILE A 400 -10.51 -6.71 7.38
C ILE A 400 -11.21 -5.41 7.81
N ARG A 401 -12.53 -5.43 8.01
CA ARG A 401 -13.29 -4.24 8.44
C ARG A 401 -12.82 -3.77 9.82
N ALA A 402 -12.67 -4.69 10.77
CA ALA A 402 -12.18 -4.35 12.10
C ALA A 402 -10.71 -3.89 12.09
N PHE A 403 -9.88 -4.41 11.18
CA PHE A 403 -8.51 -3.94 11.01
C PHE A 403 -8.46 -2.46 10.62
N TYR A 404 -9.16 -2.06 9.57
CA TYR A 404 -9.15 -0.66 9.11
C TYR A 404 -9.85 0.31 10.07
N LEU A 405 -10.92 -0.12 10.76
CA LEU A 405 -11.57 0.71 11.78
C LEU A 405 -10.65 0.97 12.99
N ARG A 406 -9.95 -0.05 13.50
CA ARG A 406 -8.96 0.14 14.57
C ARG A 406 -7.81 1.04 14.14
N LEU A 407 -7.33 0.88 12.91
CA LEU A 407 -6.29 1.76 12.37
C LEU A 407 -6.79 3.21 12.31
N ALA A 408 -8.02 3.46 11.84
CA ALA A 408 -8.59 4.79 11.79
C ALA A 408 -8.77 5.43 13.19
N GLU A 409 -9.20 4.64 14.17
CA GLU A 409 -9.24 5.05 15.59
C GLU A 409 -7.86 5.48 16.10
N GLN A 410 -6.82 4.67 15.84
CA GLN A 410 -5.45 4.99 16.22
C GLN A 410 -4.96 6.29 15.55
N LEU A 411 -5.21 6.45 14.26
CA LEU A 411 -4.82 7.65 13.50
C LEU A 411 -5.52 8.91 14.02
N ALA A 412 -6.82 8.82 14.31
CA ALA A 412 -7.61 9.91 14.88
C ALA A 412 -7.14 10.31 16.30
N SER A 413 -6.47 9.41 17.03
CA SER A 413 -5.89 9.68 18.35
C SER A 413 -4.52 10.38 18.31
N LEU A 414 -3.89 10.49 17.13
CA LEU A 414 -2.56 11.10 17.00
C LEU A 414 -2.60 12.59 17.36
N ARG A 415 -1.66 13.00 18.21
CA ARG A 415 -1.54 14.41 18.59
C ARG A 415 -0.96 15.22 17.43
N PRO A 416 -1.62 16.33 17.04
CA PRO A 416 -1.25 17.09 15.87
C PRO A 416 0.19 17.59 15.88
#